data_AF-A0A8V0XZ28-F1
#
_entry.id   AF-A0A8V0XZ28-F1
#
_cell.length_a   1.000
_cell.length_b   1.000
_cell.length_c   1.000
_cell.angle_alpha   90.00
_cell.angle_beta   90.00
_cell.angle_gamma   90.00
#
_symmetry.space_group_name_H-M   'P 1'
#
loop_
_entity.id
_entity.type
_entity.pdbx_description
1 polymer ?
#
loop_
_entity_poly.entity_id
_entity_poly.type
_entity_poly.pdbx_seq_one_letter_code
_entity_poly.pdbx_strand_id
1 'polypeptide(L)'
;MAAAEGREPLLRAGEEEQERQQQQQGRDVVETEEHYKSRWRSIWIMYLTMFLSSVGFSIVIMSVWPYLQKIDPTADASFLGWIIASYSIGQMVASPLFGLWSNYRPRREPLVVSTAISVAANCLYAYVHLPHSHNKYYMLTARALVGFGAGNVAVVRSYIAGATSLTERTSAMANTSACQAVGFILGPVFQTCFTLIGEEGITWKSIHLQLNMYTAPVLFGALLGIINIILTFAIFREHRVDDMGRQCNSINFEREEGGVLDQDAEGNIDHVAVVAVNFLFFVILFVFAVFETTGERAILHGGLLIILIGFFILLPWGKKLPNIQWQEIKNNSVPQTTPSEMVMPFWSFRAMQLSSNHSEPAGCPITQSWCLNTPMIYLAQYISSDILIGLGYPVCNVMSYTLYSKILGPKPQGVYMGWLTASGSGARILGPVFVSQIYTHLGPRWAFSLICGVVVLSLLVLEIVYKRLIAFSVRHGRMQEESC
;
A
#
# COMPACT_ATOMS: atom_id res chain seq x y z
N MET A 1 72.04 -13.71 8.92
CA MET A 1 70.94 -13.71 7.92
C MET A 1 69.57 -13.87 8.62
N ALA A 2 69.36 -13.24 9.79
CA ALA A 2 68.18 -13.45 10.63
C ALA A 2 67.68 -12.13 11.26
N ALA A 3 67.57 -11.08 10.44
CA ALA A 3 67.05 -9.77 10.87
C ALA A 3 66.00 -9.18 9.90
N ALA A 4 65.52 -9.98 8.93
CA ALA A 4 64.59 -9.51 7.89
C ALA A 4 63.13 -9.99 8.09
N GLU A 5 62.89 -11.08 8.82
CA GLU A 5 61.54 -11.69 8.99
C GLU A 5 60.59 -10.92 9.92
N GLY A 6 61.09 -9.98 10.73
CA GLY A 6 60.25 -9.19 11.65
C GLY A 6 59.65 -7.90 11.06
N ARG A 7 60.02 -7.51 9.82
CA ARG A 7 59.59 -6.24 9.20
C ARG A 7 58.34 -6.37 8.33
N GLU A 8 58.08 -7.54 7.75
CA GLU A 8 56.92 -7.76 6.88
C GLU A 8 55.55 -7.61 7.58
N PRO A 9 55.31 -8.14 8.80
CA PRO A 9 54.00 -7.97 9.45
C PRO A 9 53.73 -6.53 9.92
N LEU A 10 54.77 -5.76 10.25
CA LEU A 10 54.66 -4.35 10.64
C LEU A 10 54.40 -3.42 9.44
N LEU A 11 54.98 -3.73 8.27
CA LEU A 11 54.68 -3.02 7.02
C LEU A 11 53.25 -3.28 6.55
N ARG A 12 52.79 -4.54 6.59
CA ARG A 12 51.39 -4.91 6.27
C ARG A 12 50.38 -4.24 7.20
N ALA A 13 50.66 -4.19 8.51
CA ALA A 13 49.80 -3.51 9.47
C ALA A 13 49.72 -1.99 9.21
N GLY A 14 50.84 -1.36 8.80
CA GLY A 14 50.88 0.05 8.42
C GLY A 14 50.15 0.35 7.11
N GLU A 15 50.22 -0.55 6.12
CA GLU A 15 49.46 -0.46 4.87
C GLU A 15 47.95 -0.62 5.11
N GLU A 16 47.53 -1.59 5.94
CA GLU A 16 46.12 -1.76 6.34
C GLU A 16 45.58 -0.59 7.16
N GLU A 17 46.42 0.06 7.96
CA GLU A 17 46.05 1.23 8.75
C GLU A 17 45.97 2.50 7.87
N GLN A 18 46.84 2.64 6.87
CA GLN A 18 46.74 3.67 5.84
C GLN A 18 45.56 3.47 4.91
N GLU A 19 45.24 2.23 4.51
CA GLU A 19 44.02 1.91 3.76
C GLU A 19 42.76 2.18 4.59
N ARG A 20 42.77 1.83 5.88
CA ARG A 20 41.68 2.20 6.80
C ARG A 20 41.54 3.71 6.92
N GLN A 21 42.65 4.45 7.07
CA GLN A 21 42.63 5.91 7.16
C GLN A 21 42.19 6.57 5.84
N GLN A 22 42.64 6.09 4.68
CA GLN A 22 42.18 6.57 3.37
C GLN A 22 40.69 6.22 3.12
N GLN A 23 40.23 5.04 3.53
CA GLN A 23 38.81 4.69 3.51
C GLN A 23 37.98 5.52 4.50
N GLN A 24 38.55 5.92 5.64
CA GLN A 24 37.92 6.81 6.61
C GLN A 24 37.82 8.24 6.06
N GLN A 25 38.88 8.72 5.41
CA GLN A 25 38.99 10.06 4.83
C GLN A 25 38.10 10.24 3.57
N GLY A 26 37.89 9.17 2.79
CA GLY A 26 36.84 9.11 1.78
C GLY A 26 35.41 9.03 2.35
N ARG A 27 35.28 8.58 3.61
CA ARG A 27 34.02 8.51 4.36
C ARG A 27 33.64 9.83 5.03
N ASP A 28 34.47 10.86 5.04
CA ASP A 28 34.12 12.19 5.58
C ASP A 28 33.81 13.21 4.47
N VAL A 29 33.70 12.75 3.23
CA VAL A 29 33.33 13.59 2.08
C VAL A 29 31.83 13.90 2.13
N VAL A 30 31.52 15.17 2.38
CA VAL A 30 30.18 15.77 2.22
C VAL A 30 29.69 15.48 0.79
N GLU A 31 28.45 14.96 0.65
CA GLU A 31 27.82 14.62 -0.64
C GLU A 31 28.00 15.78 -1.65
N THR A 32 28.62 15.53 -2.80
CA THR A 32 28.78 16.57 -3.83
C THR A 32 27.41 16.99 -4.39
N GLU A 33 27.25 18.28 -4.70
CA GLU A 33 26.00 18.85 -5.22
C GLU A 33 25.46 18.10 -6.47
N GLU A 34 26.35 17.60 -7.34
CA GLU A 34 25.95 16.81 -8.51
C GLU A 34 25.36 15.44 -8.13
N HIS A 35 25.94 14.79 -7.13
CA HIS A 35 25.44 13.51 -6.61
C HIS A 35 24.09 13.69 -5.92
N TYR A 36 23.92 14.75 -5.12
CA TYR A 36 22.64 15.13 -4.53
C TYR A 36 21.57 15.34 -5.61
N LYS A 37 21.85 16.13 -6.65
CA LYS A 37 20.91 16.37 -7.77
C LYS A 37 20.53 15.08 -8.51
N SER A 38 21.50 14.22 -8.78
CA SER A 38 21.28 12.92 -9.44
C SER A 38 20.42 11.97 -8.62
N ARG A 39 20.66 11.91 -7.31
CA ARG A 39 19.87 11.14 -6.33
C ARG A 39 18.43 11.62 -6.30
N TRP A 40 18.21 12.93 -6.16
CA TRP A 40 16.87 13.50 -6.12
C TRP A 40 16.11 13.34 -7.44
N ARG A 41 16.77 13.43 -8.60
CA ARG A 41 16.16 13.07 -9.89
C ARG A 41 15.60 11.64 -9.88
N SER A 42 16.33 10.70 -9.26
CA SER A 42 15.88 9.31 -9.15
C SER A 42 14.72 9.15 -8.16
N ILE A 43 14.74 9.89 -7.04
CA ILE A 43 13.63 9.94 -6.07
C ILE A 43 12.35 10.50 -6.72
N TRP A 44 12.45 11.55 -7.55
CA TRP A 44 11.30 12.12 -8.28
C TRP A 44 10.64 11.10 -9.22
N ILE A 45 11.43 10.23 -9.89
CA ILE A 45 10.88 9.13 -10.72
C ILE A 45 10.14 8.12 -9.86
N MET A 46 10.62 7.85 -8.64
CA MET A 46 9.94 6.95 -7.71
C MET A 46 8.60 7.53 -7.24
N TYR A 47 8.53 8.84 -6.98
CA TYR A 47 7.27 9.53 -6.69
C TYR A 47 6.29 9.42 -7.87
N LEU A 48 6.76 9.64 -9.10
CA LEU A 48 5.96 9.47 -10.30
C LEU A 48 5.48 8.02 -10.45
N THR A 49 6.35 7.04 -10.25
CA THR A 49 6.00 5.60 -10.31
C THR A 49 4.90 5.27 -9.31
N MET A 50 5.01 5.79 -8.07
CA MET A 50 3.99 5.59 -7.03
C MET A 50 2.66 6.23 -7.41
N PHE A 51 2.70 7.46 -7.94
CA PHE A 51 1.52 8.17 -8.44
C PHE A 51 0.81 7.39 -9.55
N LEU A 52 1.53 6.99 -10.61
CA LEU A 52 0.97 6.26 -11.74
C LEU A 52 0.40 4.90 -11.34
N SER A 53 1.08 4.18 -10.44
CA SER A 53 0.57 2.92 -9.90
C SER A 53 -0.74 3.10 -9.12
N SER A 54 -0.87 4.21 -8.39
CA SER A 54 -2.07 4.54 -7.61
C SER A 54 -3.24 4.98 -8.49
N VAL A 55 -2.98 5.73 -9.57
CA VAL A 55 -3.98 6.02 -10.61
C VAL A 55 -4.49 4.73 -11.25
N GLY A 56 -3.58 3.83 -11.64
CA GLY A 56 -3.95 2.55 -12.27
C GLY A 56 -4.80 1.64 -11.37
N PHE A 57 -4.59 1.68 -10.05
CA PHE A 57 -5.48 1.00 -9.10
C PHE A 57 -6.88 1.62 -9.07
N SER A 58 -6.96 2.95 -8.94
CA SER A 58 -8.21 3.66 -8.63
C SER A 58 -9.12 3.83 -9.85
N ILE A 59 -8.55 3.97 -11.05
CA ILE A 59 -9.29 4.25 -12.29
C ILE A 59 -10.36 3.18 -12.61
N VAL A 60 -10.10 1.92 -12.28
CA VAL A 60 -10.99 0.79 -12.62
C VAL A 60 -12.16 0.63 -11.63
N ILE A 61 -12.07 1.20 -10.44
CA ILE A 61 -12.94 0.82 -9.31
C ILE A 61 -14.40 1.24 -9.54
N MET A 62 -14.64 2.38 -10.15
CA MET A 62 -16.02 2.86 -10.39
C MET A 62 -16.68 2.18 -11.59
N SER A 63 -15.89 1.68 -12.54
CA SER A 63 -16.36 1.19 -13.83
C SER A 63 -16.46 -0.34 -13.91
N VAL A 64 -15.79 -1.05 -13.00
CA VAL A 64 -15.73 -2.52 -12.98
C VAL A 64 -17.11 -3.18 -12.81
N TRP A 65 -18.01 -2.62 -11.99
CA TRP A 65 -19.34 -3.23 -11.79
C TRP A 65 -20.24 -3.11 -13.03
N PRO A 66 -20.47 -1.90 -13.59
CA PRO A 66 -21.21 -1.78 -14.85
C PRO A 66 -20.59 -2.59 -15.98
N TYR A 67 -19.25 -2.65 -16.06
CA TYR A 67 -18.56 -3.44 -17.08
C TYR A 67 -18.78 -4.95 -16.89
N LEU A 68 -18.70 -5.45 -15.65
CA LEU A 68 -18.96 -6.84 -15.34
C LEU A 68 -20.38 -7.25 -15.73
N GLN A 69 -21.38 -6.42 -15.40
CA GLN A 69 -22.79 -6.66 -15.75
C GLN A 69 -23.00 -6.67 -17.28
N LYS A 70 -22.27 -5.84 -18.02
CA LYS A 70 -22.32 -5.82 -19.49
C LYS A 70 -21.75 -7.08 -20.13
N ILE A 71 -20.70 -7.65 -19.54
CA ILE A 71 -20.00 -8.81 -20.12
C ILE A 71 -20.60 -10.14 -19.66
N ASP A 72 -21.06 -10.22 -18.40
CA ASP A 72 -21.71 -11.40 -17.82
C ASP A 72 -22.86 -10.95 -16.89
N PRO A 73 -24.11 -10.93 -17.40
CA PRO A 73 -25.28 -10.58 -16.61
C PRO A 73 -25.57 -11.56 -15.46
N THR A 74 -24.94 -12.75 -15.45
CA THR A 74 -25.11 -13.74 -14.37
C THR A 74 -24.21 -13.47 -13.17
N ALA A 75 -23.30 -12.49 -13.25
CA ALA A 75 -22.38 -12.16 -12.18
C ALA A 75 -23.08 -11.46 -11.01
N ASP A 76 -22.83 -11.95 -9.80
CA ASP A 76 -23.38 -11.42 -8.56
C ASP A 76 -22.42 -10.43 -7.86
N ALA A 77 -22.94 -9.75 -6.82
CA ALA A 77 -22.15 -8.83 -6.02
C ALA A 77 -20.99 -9.53 -5.28
N SER A 78 -21.15 -10.81 -4.94
CA SER A 78 -20.09 -11.61 -4.33
C SER A 78 -18.90 -11.81 -5.28
N PHE A 79 -19.15 -12.08 -6.56
CA PHE A 79 -18.08 -12.19 -7.56
C PHE A 79 -17.36 -10.85 -7.80
N LEU A 80 -18.08 -9.73 -7.79
CA LEU A 80 -17.45 -8.41 -7.80
C LEU A 80 -16.47 -8.24 -6.62
N GLY A 81 -16.87 -8.69 -5.42
CA GLY A 81 -16.00 -8.70 -4.24
C GLY A 81 -14.69 -9.46 -4.49
N TRP A 82 -14.76 -10.63 -5.13
CA TRP A 82 -13.57 -11.39 -5.53
C TRP A 82 -12.70 -10.67 -6.57
N ILE A 83 -13.28 -9.97 -7.54
CA ILE A 83 -12.54 -9.17 -8.53
C ILE A 83 -11.79 -8.01 -7.86
N ILE A 84 -12.41 -7.34 -6.88
CA ILE A 84 -11.76 -6.26 -6.13
C ILE A 84 -10.64 -6.83 -5.25
N ALA A 85 -10.90 -7.96 -4.57
CA ALA A 85 -9.92 -8.63 -3.73
C ALA A 85 -8.73 -9.20 -4.53
N SER A 86 -8.94 -9.65 -5.77
CA SER A 86 -7.90 -10.30 -6.57
C SER A 86 -6.68 -9.39 -6.83
N TYR A 87 -6.90 -8.09 -6.98
CA TYR A 87 -5.82 -7.09 -7.04
C TYR A 87 -4.96 -7.12 -5.77
N SER A 88 -5.61 -7.07 -4.60
CA SER A 88 -4.91 -7.09 -3.32
C SER A 88 -4.20 -8.43 -3.09
N ILE A 89 -4.77 -9.55 -3.54
CA ILE A 89 -4.15 -10.88 -3.47
C ILE A 89 -2.87 -10.90 -4.32
N GLY A 90 -2.94 -10.41 -5.56
CA GLY A 90 -1.78 -10.30 -6.44
C GLY A 90 -0.67 -9.45 -5.80
N GLN A 91 -1.02 -8.30 -5.23
CA GLN A 91 -0.07 -7.41 -4.56
C GLN A 91 0.52 -8.05 -3.30
N MET A 92 -0.28 -8.78 -2.53
CA MET A 92 0.15 -9.47 -1.30
C MET A 92 1.25 -10.49 -1.60
N VAL A 93 1.11 -11.27 -2.67
CA VAL A 93 2.11 -12.25 -3.10
C VAL A 93 3.33 -11.56 -3.73
N ALA A 94 3.11 -10.55 -4.57
CA ALA A 94 4.18 -9.91 -5.31
C ALA A 94 5.09 -9.03 -4.45
N SER A 95 4.56 -8.37 -3.42
CA SER A 95 5.32 -7.42 -2.59
C SER A 95 6.59 -8.03 -1.95
N PRO A 96 6.54 -9.18 -1.26
CA PRO A 96 7.75 -9.79 -0.72
C PRO A 96 8.67 -10.35 -1.81
N LEU A 97 8.13 -10.84 -2.93
CA LEU A 97 8.93 -11.35 -4.05
C LEU A 97 9.78 -10.25 -4.71
N PHE A 98 9.15 -9.13 -5.09
CA PHE A 98 9.87 -7.99 -5.67
C PHE A 98 10.75 -7.30 -4.62
N GLY A 99 10.34 -7.28 -3.35
CA GLY A 99 11.16 -6.82 -2.24
C GLY A 99 12.46 -7.63 -2.08
N LEU A 100 12.37 -8.96 -2.14
CA LEU A 100 13.54 -9.86 -2.12
C LEU A 100 14.43 -9.65 -3.34
N TRP A 101 13.84 -9.61 -4.53
CA TRP A 101 14.60 -9.36 -5.77
C TRP A 101 15.37 -8.04 -5.70
N SER A 102 14.74 -6.98 -5.18
CA SER A 102 15.36 -5.65 -5.04
C SER A 102 16.54 -5.60 -4.04
N ASN A 103 16.70 -6.63 -3.20
CA ASN A 103 17.81 -6.73 -2.26
C ASN A 103 19.06 -7.35 -2.90
N TYR A 104 18.92 -8.22 -3.90
CA TYR A 104 20.03 -8.94 -4.52
C TYR A 104 20.42 -8.41 -5.90
N ARG A 105 19.51 -7.69 -6.57
CA ARG A 105 19.71 -7.14 -7.91
C ARG A 105 19.44 -5.64 -7.92
N PRO A 106 19.95 -4.91 -8.93
CA PRO A 106 19.68 -3.48 -9.07
C PRO A 106 18.17 -3.23 -9.10
N ARG A 107 17.70 -2.27 -8.30
CA ARG A 107 16.24 -2.06 -8.08
C ARG A 107 15.48 -1.66 -9.34
N ARG A 108 16.20 -1.21 -10.37
CA ARG A 108 15.66 -0.94 -11.71
C ARG A 108 15.01 -2.17 -12.35
N GLU A 109 15.63 -3.34 -12.22
CA GLU A 109 15.12 -4.60 -12.82
C GLU A 109 13.72 -4.95 -12.29
N PRO A 110 13.49 -5.11 -10.97
CA PRO A 110 12.17 -5.45 -10.46
C PRO A 110 11.13 -4.36 -10.73
N LEU A 111 11.49 -3.06 -10.75
CA LEU A 111 10.56 -1.97 -11.09
C LEU A 111 10.06 -2.05 -12.53
N VAL A 112 10.96 -2.33 -13.47
CA VAL A 112 10.60 -2.48 -14.88
C VAL A 112 9.73 -3.70 -15.09
N VAL A 113 10.13 -4.85 -14.54
CA VAL A 113 9.41 -6.11 -14.74
C VAL A 113 8.01 -6.05 -14.15
N SER A 114 7.87 -5.53 -12.93
CA SER A 114 6.57 -5.32 -12.29
C SER A 114 5.67 -4.37 -13.08
N THR A 115 6.21 -3.25 -13.58
CA THR A 115 5.45 -2.31 -14.42
C THR A 115 5.06 -2.93 -15.77
N ALA A 116 5.93 -3.73 -16.38
CA ALA A 116 5.64 -4.45 -17.62
C ALA A 116 4.52 -5.47 -17.44
N ILE A 117 4.50 -6.19 -16.31
CA ILE A 117 3.39 -7.08 -15.93
C ILE A 117 2.08 -6.29 -15.81
N SER A 118 2.10 -5.12 -15.15
CA SER A 118 0.92 -4.26 -15.05
C SER A 118 0.41 -3.80 -16.43
N VAL A 119 1.31 -3.43 -17.36
CA VAL A 119 0.95 -3.04 -18.73
C VAL A 119 0.32 -4.21 -19.49
N ALA A 120 0.96 -5.38 -19.46
CA ALA A 120 0.43 -6.57 -20.11
C ALA A 120 -0.95 -6.98 -19.53
N ALA A 121 -1.12 -6.87 -18.22
CA ALA A 121 -2.37 -7.16 -17.54
C ALA A 121 -3.49 -6.16 -17.88
N ASN A 122 -3.15 -4.87 -18.03
CA ASN A 122 -4.10 -3.85 -18.50
C ASN A 122 -4.51 -4.10 -19.97
N CYS A 123 -3.58 -4.53 -20.82
CA CYS A 123 -3.91 -4.97 -22.17
C CYS A 123 -4.85 -6.19 -22.14
N LEU A 124 -4.55 -7.20 -21.31
CA LEU A 124 -5.42 -8.36 -21.12
C LEU A 124 -6.84 -7.95 -20.67
N TYR A 125 -6.95 -7.01 -19.73
CA TYR A 125 -8.23 -6.46 -19.28
C TYR A 125 -9.02 -5.83 -20.42
N ALA A 126 -8.36 -5.10 -21.32
CA ALA A 126 -8.99 -4.48 -22.49
C ALA A 126 -9.52 -5.49 -23.53
N TYR A 127 -9.07 -6.75 -23.48
CA TYR A 127 -9.53 -7.85 -24.34
C TYR A 127 -10.49 -8.83 -23.65
N VAL A 128 -10.99 -8.52 -22.45
CA VAL A 128 -11.91 -9.40 -21.69
C VAL A 128 -13.23 -9.67 -22.43
N HIS A 129 -13.62 -8.82 -23.38
CA HIS A 129 -14.81 -9.02 -24.22
C HIS A 129 -14.64 -10.05 -25.34
N LEU A 130 -13.41 -10.49 -25.63
CA LEU A 130 -13.10 -11.33 -26.79
C LEU A 130 -13.44 -12.81 -26.61
N PRO A 131 -13.14 -13.45 -25.46
CA PRO A 131 -13.57 -14.81 -25.22
C PRO A 131 -15.10 -14.92 -25.22
N HIS A 132 -15.63 -15.99 -25.81
CA HIS A 132 -17.08 -16.23 -25.85
C HIS A 132 -17.63 -16.86 -24.57
N SER A 133 -16.77 -17.37 -23.66
CA SER A 133 -17.20 -18.02 -22.42
C SER A 133 -16.28 -17.64 -21.24
N HIS A 134 -16.83 -17.61 -20.02
CA HIS A 134 -16.10 -17.42 -18.77
C HIS A 134 -15.43 -16.03 -18.58
N ASN A 135 -15.98 -15.00 -19.21
CA ASN A 135 -15.39 -13.65 -19.27
C ASN A 135 -15.13 -13.02 -17.90
N LYS A 136 -15.98 -13.30 -16.91
CA LYS A 136 -15.79 -12.84 -15.51
C LYS A 136 -14.49 -13.32 -14.88
N TYR A 137 -14.01 -14.53 -15.24
CA TYR A 137 -12.74 -15.07 -14.75
C TYR A 137 -11.52 -14.44 -15.43
N TYR A 138 -11.64 -14.05 -16.70
CA TYR A 138 -10.61 -13.28 -17.39
C TYR A 138 -10.44 -11.89 -16.76
N MET A 139 -11.53 -11.22 -16.40
CA MET A 139 -11.49 -9.97 -15.65
C MET A 139 -10.80 -10.15 -14.29
N LEU A 140 -11.18 -11.19 -13.54
CA LEU A 140 -10.59 -11.52 -12.25
C LEU A 140 -9.07 -11.76 -12.36
N THR A 141 -8.65 -12.52 -13.37
CA THR A 141 -7.23 -12.84 -13.65
C THR A 141 -6.45 -11.61 -14.05
N ALA A 142 -6.99 -10.78 -14.95
CA ALA A 142 -6.36 -9.53 -15.36
C ALA A 142 -6.14 -8.61 -14.14
N ARG A 143 -7.16 -8.46 -13.27
CA ARG A 143 -7.05 -7.66 -12.03
C ARG A 143 -6.02 -8.21 -11.05
N ALA A 144 -5.92 -9.54 -10.93
CA ALA A 144 -4.89 -10.18 -10.12
C ALA A 144 -3.48 -9.90 -10.66
N LEU A 145 -3.27 -9.95 -11.98
CA LEU A 145 -1.99 -9.66 -12.62
C LEU A 145 -1.60 -8.18 -12.50
N VAL A 146 -2.55 -7.24 -12.63
CA VAL A 146 -2.28 -5.82 -12.33
C VAL A 146 -1.88 -5.65 -10.86
N GLY A 147 -2.54 -6.37 -9.95
CA GLY A 147 -2.17 -6.43 -8.54
C GLY A 147 -0.75 -6.97 -8.32
N PHE A 148 -0.38 -8.01 -9.05
CA PHE A 148 0.97 -8.57 -9.00
C PHE A 148 2.02 -7.53 -9.44
N GLY A 149 1.75 -6.78 -10.51
CA GLY A 149 2.62 -5.67 -10.92
C GLY A 149 2.65 -4.50 -9.92
N ALA A 150 1.66 -4.36 -9.04
CA ALA A 150 1.66 -3.38 -7.94
C ALA A 150 2.59 -3.75 -6.78
N GLY A 151 3.28 -4.90 -6.83
CA GLY A 151 4.38 -5.22 -5.91
C GLY A 151 5.55 -4.21 -5.98
N ASN A 152 5.60 -3.38 -7.02
CA ASN A 152 6.57 -2.28 -7.18
C ASN A 152 6.55 -1.27 -6.02
N VAL A 153 5.42 -1.12 -5.31
CA VAL A 153 5.27 -0.23 -4.14
C VAL A 153 6.31 -0.54 -3.06
N ALA A 154 6.57 -1.83 -2.81
CA ALA A 154 7.57 -2.27 -1.84
C ALA A 154 8.99 -1.87 -2.25
N VAL A 155 9.31 -2.03 -3.54
CA VAL A 155 10.62 -1.69 -4.11
C VAL A 155 10.85 -0.19 -4.03
N VAL A 156 9.87 0.62 -4.43
CA VAL A 156 9.92 2.09 -4.35
C VAL A 156 10.21 2.54 -2.91
N ARG A 157 9.45 2.04 -1.93
CA ARG A 157 9.65 2.41 -0.51
C ARG A 157 11.05 2.00 -0.03
N SER A 158 11.52 0.80 -0.36
CA SER A 158 12.85 0.33 0.01
C SER A 158 13.99 1.13 -0.65
N TYR A 159 13.77 1.64 -1.86
CA TYR A 159 14.73 2.51 -2.55
C TYR A 159 14.80 3.86 -1.85
N ILE A 160 13.66 4.52 -1.65
CA ILE A 160 13.60 5.85 -1.04
C ILE A 160 14.21 5.82 0.36
N ALA A 161 13.90 4.79 1.15
CA ALA A 161 14.50 4.61 2.47
C ALA A 161 16.02 4.50 2.44
N GLY A 162 16.58 3.79 1.45
CA GLY A 162 18.03 3.61 1.29
C GLY A 162 18.74 4.73 0.52
N ALA A 163 17.99 5.60 -0.16
CA ALA A 163 18.50 6.74 -0.92
C ALA A 163 18.29 8.08 -0.18
N THR A 164 17.87 8.05 1.08
CA THR A 164 17.65 9.24 1.91
C THR A 164 18.34 9.11 3.26
N SER A 165 18.91 10.21 3.74
CA SER A 165 19.46 10.31 5.09
C SER A 165 18.34 10.29 6.14
N LEU A 166 18.67 10.12 7.43
CA LEU A 166 17.66 10.11 8.50
C LEU A 166 16.82 11.39 8.58
N THR A 167 17.42 12.54 8.27
CA THR A 167 16.79 13.86 8.30
C THR A 167 15.83 14.05 7.12
N GLU A 168 16.19 13.54 5.94
CA GLU A 168 15.36 13.62 4.72
C GLU A 168 14.25 12.57 4.67
N ARG A 169 14.45 11.42 5.35
CA ARG A 169 13.62 10.21 5.20
C ARG A 169 12.13 10.46 5.42
N THR A 170 11.79 11.22 6.45
CA THR A 170 10.39 11.55 6.79
C THR A 170 9.73 12.35 5.70
N SER A 171 10.38 13.41 5.23
CA SER A 171 9.88 14.26 4.16
C SER A 171 9.72 13.46 2.86
N ALA A 172 10.69 12.61 2.54
CA ALA A 172 10.63 11.80 1.32
C ALA A 172 9.52 10.73 1.36
N MET A 173 9.33 10.06 2.49
CA MET A 173 8.23 9.10 2.68
C MET A 173 6.85 9.78 2.72
N ALA A 174 6.77 10.98 3.31
CA ALA A 174 5.57 11.81 3.28
C ALA A 174 5.18 12.20 1.85
N ASN A 175 6.13 12.68 1.06
CA ASN A 175 5.91 13.03 -0.35
C ASN A 175 5.52 11.80 -1.18
N THR A 176 6.13 10.64 -0.94
CA THR A 176 5.72 9.37 -1.58
C THR A 176 4.25 9.06 -1.34
N SER A 177 3.80 9.19 -0.09
CA SER A 177 2.43 8.91 0.31
C SER A 177 1.45 9.97 -0.19
N ALA A 178 1.88 11.24 -0.26
CA ALA A 178 1.10 12.32 -0.86
C ALA A 178 0.87 12.06 -2.35
N CYS A 179 1.91 11.69 -3.11
CA CYS A 179 1.79 11.29 -4.51
C CYS A 179 0.83 10.09 -4.69
N GLN A 180 0.92 9.10 -3.81
CA GLN A 180 -0.03 7.97 -3.79
C GLN A 180 -1.47 8.44 -3.57
N ALA A 181 -1.72 9.30 -2.58
CA ALA A 181 -3.05 9.84 -2.28
C ALA A 181 -3.61 10.66 -3.46
N VAL A 182 -2.80 11.53 -4.07
CA VAL A 182 -3.19 12.29 -5.27
C VAL A 182 -3.53 11.34 -6.43
N GLY A 183 -2.80 10.25 -6.60
CA GLY A 183 -3.12 9.23 -7.61
C GLY A 183 -4.46 8.53 -7.36
N PHE A 184 -4.79 8.20 -6.11
CA PHE A 184 -6.09 7.63 -5.77
C PHE A 184 -7.25 8.61 -6.01
N ILE A 185 -7.04 9.91 -5.75
CA ILE A 185 -8.02 10.97 -6.00
C ILE A 185 -8.22 11.21 -7.50
N LEU A 186 -7.15 11.23 -8.29
CA LEU A 186 -7.24 11.52 -9.73
C LEU A 186 -7.73 10.33 -10.57
N GLY A 187 -7.61 9.09 -10.09
CA GLY A 187 -8.08 7.90 -10.81
C GLY A 187 -9.54 8.00 -11.26
N PRO A 188 -10.53 8.24 -10.36
CA PRO A 188 -11.93 8.38 -10.72
C PRO A 188 -12.21 9.60 -11.60
N VAL A 189 -11.43 10.67 -11.47
CA VAL A 189 -11.51 11.86 -12.34
C VAL A 189 -11.17 11.47 -13.78
N PHE A 190 -10.04 10.78 -13.98
CA PHE A 190 -9.67 10.26 -15.31
C PHE A 190 -10.71 9.30 -15.86
N GLN A 191 -11.22 8.37 -15.05
CA GLN A 191 -12.31 7.47 -15.43
C GLN A 191 -13.54 8.24 -15.92
N THR A 192 -13.92 9.32 -15.21
CA THR A 192 -15.07 10.16 -15.55
C THR A 192 -14.88 10.87 -16.89
N CYS A 193 -13.67 11.37 -17.18
CA CYS A 193 -13.37 11.98 -18.49
C CYS A 193 -13.61 11.02 -19.67
N PHE A 194 -13.35 9.73 -19.48
CA PHE A 194 -13.58 8.72 -20.52
C PHE A 194 -15.04 8.30 -20.68
N THR A 195 -15.94 8.71 -19.77
CA THR A 195 -17.38 8.47 -19.96
C THR A 195 -17.94 9.22 -21.17
N LEU A 196 -17.28 10.31 -21.60
CA LEU A 196 -17.62 11.08 -22.80
C LEU A 196 -17.52 10.28 -24.10
N ILE A 197 -16.77 9.17 -24.12
CA ILE A 197 -16.64 8.27 -25.28
C ILE A 197 -17.92 7.45 -25.49
N GLY A 198 -18.73 7.26 -24.43
CA GLY A 198 -19.93 6.44 -24.47
C GLY A 198 -19.67 4.94 -24.38
N GLU A 199 -20.75 4.17 -24.31
CA GLU A 199 -20.73 2.72 -24.09
C GLU A 199 -20.46 1.90 -25.36
N GLU A 200 -20.87 2.42 -26.52
CA GLU A 200 -20.68 1.77 -27.83
C GLU A 200 -19.27 2.01 -28.40
N GLY A 201 -18.67 3.15 -28.05
CA GLY A 201 -17.26 3.45 -28.33
C GLY A 201 -16.86 3.33 -29.79
N ILE A 202 -15.55 3.12 -30.02
CA ILE A 202 -14.98 2.87 -31.35
C ILE A 202 -14.43 1.45 -31.39
N THR A 203 -14.89 0.64 -32.33
CA THR A 203 -14.42 -0.75 -32.50
C THR A 203 -13.49 -0.85 -33.71
N TRP A 204 -12.21 -1.15 -33.46
CA TRP A 204 -11.25 -1.40 -34.53
C TRP A 204 -11.29 -2.87 -34.92
N LYS A 205 -11.92 -3.17 -36.06
CA LYS A 205 -12.07 -4.54 -36.59
C LYS A 205 -10.75 -5.25 -36.89
N SER A 206 -9.66 -4.52 -37.18
CA SER A 206 -8.36 -5.12 -37.53
C SER A 206 -7.61 -5.74 -36.34
N ILE A 207 -7.79 -5.17 -35.14
CA ILE A 207 -7.14 -5.62 -33.90
C ILE A 207 -8.14 -6.19 -32.89
N HIS A 208 -9.42 -6.29 -33.26
CA HIS A 208 -10.53 -6.67 -32.39
C HIS A 208 -10.63 -5.89 -31.07
N LEU A 209 -10.05 -4.68 -31.02
CA LEU A 209 -10.04 -3.81 -29.85
C LEU A 209 -11.32 -2.97 -29.82
N GLN A 210 -12.06 -3.04 -28.72
CA GLN A 210 -13.20 -2.17 -28.46
C GLN A 210 -12.75 -1.06 -27.51
N LEU A 211 -12.66 0.17 -28.00
CA LEU A 211 -12.34 1.34 -27.19
C LEU A 211 -13.65 1.98 -26.72
N ASN A 212 -14.05 1.65 -25.49
CA ASN A 212 -15.27 2.15 -24.85
C ASN A 212 -14.94 2.82 -23.50
N MET A 213 -15.94 3.35 -22.81
CA MET A 213 -15.74 3.99 -21.49
C MET A 213 -15.13 3.07 -20.41
N TYR A 214 -15.13 1.74 -20.59
CA TYR A 214 -14.61 0.76 -19.63
C TYR A 214 -13.17 0.32 -19.95
N THR A 215 -12.81 0.21 -21.23
CA THR A 215 -11.50 -0.24 -21.70
C THR A 215 -10.53 0.91 -21.93
N ALA A 216 -11.00 2.08 -22.39
CA ALA A 216 -10.16 3.26 -22.63
C ALA A 216 -9.37 3.73 -21.39
N PRO A 217 -9.96 3.79 -20.17
CA PRO A 217 -9.23 4.16 -18.96
C PRO A 217 -8.08 3.18 -18.63
N VAL A 218 -8.30 1.89 -18.89
CA VAL A 218 -7.29 0.85 -18.61
C VAL A 218 -6.16 0.88 -19.65
N LEU A 219 -6.48 1.14 -20.92
CA LEU A 219 -5.49 1.39 -21.97
C LEU A 219 -4.69 2.67 -21.70
N PHE A 220 -5.33 3.72 -21.17
CA PHE A 220 -4.64 4.91 -20.69
C PHE A 220 -3.67 4.58 -19.55
N GLY A 221 -4.09 3.74 -18.60
CA GLY A 221 -3.20 3.19 -17.57
C GLY A 221 -2.01 2.40 -18.14
N ALA A 222 -2.23 1.61 -19.20
CA ALA A 222 -1.15 0.90 -19.91
C ALA A 222 -0.16 1.88 -20.57
N LEU A 223 -0.66 2.94 -21.21
CA LEU A 223 0.18 3.99 -21.79
C LEU A 223 1.03 4.69 -20.73
N LEU A 224 0.43 5.06 -19.59
CA LEU A 224 1.13 5.63 -18.44
C LEU A 224 2.22 4.68 -17.92
N GLY A 225 1.94 3.38 -17.88
CA GLY A 225 2.91 2.34 -17.51
C GLY A 225 4.10 2.27 -18.47
N ILE A 226 3.87 2.35 -19.79
CA ILE A 226 4.93 2.36 -20.80
C ILE A 226 5.81 3.62 -20.63
N ILE A 227 5.19 4.79 -20.43
CA ILE A 227 5.92 6.03 -20.14
C ILE A 227 6.78 5.86 -18.87
N ASN A 228 6.23 5.25 -17.82
CA ASN A 228 6.97 5.00 -16.59
C ASN A 228 8.17 4.08 -16.79
N ILE A 229 8.03 3.04 -17.62
CA ILE A 229 9.14 2.15 -18.00
C ILE A 229 10.23 2.95 -18.71
N ILE A 230 9.87 3.76 -19.72
CA ILE A 230 10.83 4.57 -20.48
C ILE A 230 11.58 5.53 -19.56
N LEU A 231 10.88 6.23 -18.67
CA LEU A 231 11.49 7.15 -17.70
C LEU A 231 12.40 6.43 -16.71
N THR A 232 11.99 5.25 -16.22
CA THR A 232 12.81 4.41 -15.35
C THR A 232 14.05 3.89 -16.09
N PHE A 233 13.97 3.57 -17.38
CA PHE A 233 15.16 3.17 -18.14
C PHE A 233 16.11 4.35 -18.43
N ALA A 234 15.58 5.52 -18.76
CA ALA A 234 16.38 6.64 -19.24
C ALA A 234 17.03 7.45 -18.11
N ILE A 235 16.33 7.65 -17.00
CA ILE A 235 16.72 8.65 -16.00
C ILE A 235 17.11 8.00 -14.66
N PHE A 236 16.53 6.85 -14.29
CA PHE A 236 16.78 6.25 -12.98
C PHE A 236 18.22 5.74 -12.88
N ARG A 237 18.93 6.24 -11.86
CA ARG A 237 20.23 5.73 -11.43
C ARG A 237 20.15 5.30 -9.97
N GLU A 238 20.77 4.17 -9.65
CA GLU A 238 20.76 3.66 -8.29
C GLU A 238 21.73 4.44 -7.41
N HIS A 239 21.22 4.96 -6.29
CA HIS A 239 21.99 5.66 -5.28
C HIS A 239 21.71 5.02 -3.92
N ARG A 240 22.72 4.96 -3.06
CA ARG A 240 22.59 4.49 -1.68
C ARG A 240 23.34 5.44 -0.76
N VAL A 241 22.66 5.84 0.30
CA VAL A 241 23.14 6.84 1.25
C VAL A 241 23.02 6.26 2.66
N ASP A 242 24.02 6.50 3.51
CA ASP A 242 23.97 6.11 4.92
C ASP A 242 23.06 7.06 5.73
N ASP A 243 22.89 6.77 7.01
CA ASP A 243 22.04 7.56 7.89
C ASP A 243 22.49 9.03 8.03
N MET A 244 23.77 9.32 7.76
CA MET A 244 24.41 10.66 7.84
C MET A 244 24.43 11.40 6.49
N GLY A 245 23.94 10.80 5.40
CA GLY A 245 23.98 11.44 4.08
C GLY A 245 25.19 11.06 3.22
N ARG A 246 26.03 10.13 3.67
CA ARG A 246 27.25 9.72 2.95
C ARG A 246 26.98 8.63 1.95
N GLN A 247 27.64 8.70 0.79
CA GLN A 247 27.48 7.72 -0.25
C GLN A 247 28.06 6.36 0.17
N CYS A 248 27.24 5.31 0.06
CA CYS A 248 27.69 3.93 0.21
C CYS A 248 27.82 3.29 -1.17
N ASN A 249 28.92 2.59 -1.41
CA ASN A 249 29.08 1.82 -2.65
C ASN A 249 27.96 0.80 -2.80
N SER A 250 27.52 0.64 -4.05
CA SER A 250 26.46 -0.29 -4.45
C SER A 250 26.78 -1.72 -4.06
N ILE A 251 25.73 -2.53 -3.93
CA ILE A 251 25.77 -3.98 -3.66
C ILE A 251 26.63 -4.64 -4.74
N ASN A 252 27.93 -4.77 -4.43
CA ASN A 252 28.96 -5.63 -4.99
C ASN A 252 30.18 -5.42 -4.08
N PHE A 253 30.04 -5.78 -2.80
CA PHE A 253 31.21 -6.07 -2.00
C PHE A 253 31.25 -7.58 -1.87
N GLU A 254 32.30 -8.13 -2.45
CA GLU A 254 32.67 -9.53 -2.36
C GLU A 254 32.50 -10.00 -0.92
N ARG A 255 31.85 -11.14 -0.76
CA ARG A 255 32.10 -11.97 0.40
C ARG A 255 33.54 -12.45 0.21
N GLU A 256 34.51 -11.68 0.70
CA GLU A 256 35.85 -12.21 0.93
C GLU A 256 35.69 -13.44 1.82
N GLU A 257 36.04 -14.59 1.23
CA GLU A 257 36.34 -15.80 1.97
C GLU A 257 37.54 -15.52 2.88
N GLY A 258 37.30 -15.58 4.20
CA GLY A 258 38.33 -15.72 5.22
C GLY A 258 37.78 -16.63 6.31
N GLY A 259 38.35 -17.84 6.41
CA GLY A 259 37.91 -19.04 7.16
C GLY A 259 37.39 -18.83 8.59
N VAL A 260 36.66 -19.76 9.19
CA VAL A 260 36.88 -21.21 9.27
C VAL A 260 35.54 -21.93 9.49
N LEU A 261 35.46 -23.16 8.97
CA LEU A 261 34.45 -24.21 9.12
C LEU A 261 33.56 -24.14 10.39
N ASP A 262 32.24 -24.14 10.17
CA ASP A 262 31.34 -25.11 10.80
C ASP A 262 30.24 -25.48 9.80
N GLN A 263 30.55 -26.50 8.98
CA GLN A 263 29.54 -27.39 8.44
C GLN A 263 29.07 -28.25 9.62
N ASP A 264 28.00 -27.85 10.29
CA ASP A 264 27.14 -28.78 11.05
C ASP A 264 25.89 -28.04 11.55
N ALA A 265 24.81 -28.12 10.77
CA ALA A 265 23.43 -28.26 11.23
C ALA A 265 22.48 -28.02 10.04
N GLU A 266 22.21 -29.08 9.26
CA GLU A 266 20.88 -29.26 8.66
C GLU A 266 19.85 -29.40 9.80
N GLY A 267 19.53 -28.27 10.43
CA GLY A 267 18.47 -28.16 11.41
C GLY A 267 17.15 -28.00 10.68
N ASN A 268 16.23 -28.94 10.92
CA ASN A 268 14.82 -28.87 10.51
C ASN A 268 14.32 -27.42 10.49
N ILE A 269 13.71 -27.01 9.37
CA ILE A 269 12.97 -25.76 9.30
C ILE A 269 12.02 -25.75 10.50
N ASP A 270 12.26 -24.84 11.43
CA ASP A 270 11.47 -24.73 12.65
C ASP A 270 10.09 -24.18 12.24
N HIS A 271 9.23 -25.11 11.83
CA HIS A 271 7.87 -24.82 11.41
C HIS A 271 7.09 -24.14 12.53
N VAL A 272 7.47 -24.36 13.79
CA VAL A 272 6.90 -23.67 14.95
C VAL A 272 7.40 -22.23 14.99
N ALA A 273 8.68 -21.94 14.75
CA ALA A 273 9.17 -20.57 14.62
C ALA A 273 8.62 -19.84 13.39
N VAL A 274 8.42 -20.51 12.25
CA VAL A 274 7.85 -19.90 11.03
C VAL A 274 6.35 -19.63 11.19
N VAL A 275 5.60 -20.54 11.81
CA VAL A 275 4.17 -20.35 12.13
C VAL A 275 3.99 -19.37 13.28
N ALA A 276 4.84 -19.42 14.31
CA ALA A 276 4.85 -18.44 15.39
C ALA A 276 5.23 -17.06 14.85
N VAL A 277 6.22 -16.93 13.96
CA VAL A 277 6.54 -15.64 13.32
C VAL A 277 5.42 -15.20 12.39
N ASN A 278 4.74 -16.07 11.62
CA ASN A 278 3.57 -15.67 10.81
C ASN A 278 2.35 -15.29 11.65
N PHE A 279 2.11 -15.98 12.78
CA PHE A 279 1.02 -15.68 13.70
C PHE A 279 1.33 -14.43 14.54
N LEU A 280 2.58 -14.28 15.00
CA LEU A 280 3.09 -13.04 15.58
C LEU A 280 2.99 -11.95 14.54
N PHE A 281 3.32 -12.18 13.26
CA PHE A 281 3.23 -11.22 12.16
C PHE A 281 1.77 -10.85 11.87
N PHE A 282 0.81 -11.77 11.90
CA PHE A 282 -0.62 -11.48 11.73
C PHE A 282 -1.19 -10.66 12.90
N VAL A 283 -0.80 -10.98 14.14
CA VAL A 283 -1.12 -10.18 15.34
C VAL A 283 -0.43 -8.83 15.29
N ILE A 284 0.85 -8.81 14.91
CA ILE A 284 1.67 -7.64 14.72
C ILE A 284 1.13 -6.78 13.58
N LEU A 285 0.41 -7.33 12.58
CA LEU A 285 -0.27 -6.61 11.49
C LEU A 285 -1.63 -6.02 11.85
N PHE A 286 -2.30 -6.62 12.82
CA PHE A 286 -3.42 -5.99 13.52
C PHE A 286 -2.94 -4.92 14.51
N VAL A 287 -1.66 -4.95 14.88
CA VAL A 287 -0.98 -4.09 15.86
C VAL A 287 0.07 -3.15 15.20
N PHE A 288 0.21 -3.11 13.86
CA PHE A 288 1.40 -2.52 13.18
C PHE A 288 1.27 -1.04 12.81
N ALA A 289 0.50 -0.27 13.56
CA ALA A 289 0.54 1.18 13.42
C ALA A 289 1.70 1.74 14.25
N VAL A 290 2.97 1.41 13.96
CA VAL A 290 4.05 1.77 14.91
C VAL A 290 5.52 1.79 14.40
N PHE A 291 6.22 2.96 14.54
CA PHE A 291 7.45 3.18 15.40
C PHE A 291 8.64 4.16 14.98
N GLU A 292 8.81 5.31 15.68
CA GLU A 292 9.92 6.34 15.87
C GLU A 292 10.45 7.48 14.91
N THR A 293 10.13 8.75 15.24
CA THR A 293 11.04 9.81 15.76
C THR A 293 10.34 10.59 16.88
N THR A 294 11.09 11.29 17.72
CA THR A 294 10.60 12.00 18.91
C THR A 294 9.52 13.06 18.62
N GLY A 295 9.36 13.48 17.34
CA GLY A 295 8.16 14.16 16.84
C GLY A 295 7.17 13.23 16.14
N GLU A 296 7.63 12.32 15.27
CA GLU A 296 6.78 11.40 14.49
C GLU A 296 5.96 10.41 15.36
N ARG A 297 6.45 10.04 16.55
CA ARG A 297 5.69 9.22 17.53
C ARG A 297 4.52 9.99 18.11
N ALA A 298 4.73 11.24 18.50
CA ALA A 298 3.68 12.10 19.02
C ALA A 298 2.62 12.38 17.93
N ILE A 299 3.07 12.57 16.69
CA ILE A 299 2.22 12.74 15.51
C ILE A 299 1.42 11.45 15.23
N LEU A 300 2.04 10.28 15.33
CA LEU A 300 1.37 8.98 15.16
C LEU A 300 0.35 8.73 16.28
N HIS A 301 0.72 8.96 17.54
CA HIS A 301 -0.21 8.91 18.68
C HIS A 301 -1.37 9.89 18.49
N GLY A 302 -1.09 11.13 18.08
CA GLY A 302 -2.09 12.14 17.79
C GLY A 302 -3.02 11.73 16.66
N GLY A 303 -2.49 11.17 15.56
CA GLY A 303 -3.29 10.65 14.46
C GLY A 303 -4.20 9.50 14.88
N LEU A 304 -3.69 8.56 15.69
CA LEU A 304 -4.47 7.42 16.18
C LEU A 304 -5.54 7.86 17.20
N LEU A 305 -5.25 8.88 18.02
CA LEU A 305 -6.22 9.50 18.91
C LEU A 305 -7.33 10.23 18.12
N ILE A 306 -6.98 10.96 17.06
CA ILE A 306 -7.94 11.61 16.18
C ILE A 306 -8.86 10.57 15.51
N ILE A 307 -8.30 9.45 15.03
CA ILE A 307 -9.08 8.33 14.49
C ILE A 307 -10.01 7.75 15.55
N LEU A 308 -9.52 7.55 16.79
CA LEU A 308 -10.33 7.05 17.89
C LEU A 308 -11.50 7.98 18.21
N ILE A 309 -11.26 9.29 18.28
CA ILE A 309 -12.31 10.30 18.50
C ILE A 309 -13.32 10.24 17.34
N GLY A 310 -12.86 10.11 16.09
CA GLY A 310 -13.74 9.96 14.92
C GLY A 310 -14.66 8.73 15.03
N PHE A 311 -14.12 7.54 15.32
CA PHE A 311 -14.94 6.34 15.50
C PHE A 311 -15.83 6.39 16.74
N PHE A 312 -15.39 7.04 17.81
CA PHE A 312 -16.19 7.24 19.02
C PHE A 312 -17.39 8.16 18.75
N ILE A 313 -17.20 9.24 17.98
CA ILE A 313 -18.28 10.09 17.51
C ILE A 313 -19.21 9.29 16.61
N LEU A 314 -18.72 8.37 15.77
CA LEU A 314 -19.53 7.57 14.86
C LEU A 314 -20.46 6.56 15.55
N LEU A 315 -20.20 6.21 16.82
CA LEU A 315 -21.07 5.31 17.58
C LEU A 315 -22.48 5.89 17.74
N PRO A 316 -23.55 5.10 17.55
CA PRO A 316 -24.90 5.62 17.61
C PRO A 316 -25.31 5.82 19.10
N TRP A 317 -25.14 7.05 19.59
CA TRP A 317 -25.47 7.49 20.96
C TRP A 317 -26.91 7.99 21.14
N GLY A 318 -27.66 8.16 20.04
CA GLY A 318 -28.99 8.76 20.03
C GLY A 318 -30.07 7.91 20.72
N LYS A 319 -31.23 8.52 20.97
CA LYS A 319 -32.44 7.83 21.48
C LYS A 319 -33.50 7.58 20.39
N LYS A 320 -33.36 8.23 19.23
CA LYS A 320 -34.29 8.12 18.10
C LYS A 320 -33.90 6.95 17.21
N LEU A 321 -34.82 6.00 17.03
CA LEU A 321 -34.65 4.86 16.13
C LEU A 321 -34.80 5.31 14.66
N PRO A 322 -34.07 4.68 13.73
CA PRO A 322 -34.21 4.96 12.30
C PRO A 322 -35.62 4.58 11.81
N ASN A 323 -36.09 5.24 10.76
CA ASN A 323 -37.33 4.85 10.10
C ASN A 323 -37.15 3.46 9.50
N ILE A 324 -38.14 2.57 9.71
CA ILE A 324 -38.12 1.20 9.20
C ILE A 324 -38.71 1.22 7.79
N GLN A 325 -38.01 0.64 6.82
CA GLN A 325 -38.61 0.39 5.51
C GLN A 325 -39.54 -0.82 5.63
N TRP A 326 -40.85 -0.57 5.57
CA TRP A 326 -41.83 -1.64 5.35
C TRP A 326 -41.81 -1.98 3.86
N GLN A 327 -41.44 -3.21 3.51
CA GLN A 327 -41.70 -3.71 2.17
C GLN A 327 -43.23 -3.78 2.01
N GLU A 328 -43.82 -2.87 1.23
CA GLU A 328 -45.18 -3.07 0.75
C GLU A 328 -45.18 -4.35 -0.09
N ILE A 329 -45.80 -5.41 0.42
CA ILE A 329 -46.04 -6.63 -0.33
C ILE A 329 -47.02 -6.29 -1.45
N LYS A 330 -46.50 -5.85 -2.61
CA LYS A 330 -47.28 -5.80 -3.84
C LYS A 330 -47.49 -7.22 -4.33
N ASN A 331 -48.67 -7.74 -4.05
CA ASN A 331 -49.17 -9.01 -4.55
C ASN A 331 -49.21 -8.98 -6.09
N ASN A 332 -48.68 -10.03 -6.71
CA ASN A 332 -48.74 -10.39 -8.14
C ASN A 332 -48.21 -9.38 -9.17
N SER A 333 -46.97 -9.59 -9.63
CA SER A 333 -46.64 -10.09 -11.00
C SER A 333 -45.17 -9.84 -11.33
N VAL A 334 -44.42 -10.93 -11.56
CA VAL A 334 -43.08 -11.03 -12.20
C VAL A 334 -41.96 -10.13 -11.64
N PRO A 335 -40.93 -10.68 -10.98
CA PRO A 335 -39.77 -9.88 -10.59
C PRO A 335 -38.90 -9.61 -11.82
N GLN A 336 -38.95 -8.38 -12.35
CA GLN A 336 -37.80 -7.81 -13.05
C GLN A 336 -36.83 -7.32 -11.98
N THR A 337 -35.80 -8.13 -11.72
CA THR A 337 -34.70 -7.76 -10.83
C THR A 337 -33.89 -6.63 -11.47
N THR A 338 -34.04 -5.40 -10.98
CA THR A 338 -33.09 -4.31 -11.21
C THR A 338 -32.01 -4.36 -10.12
N PRO A 339 -30.74 -4.71 -10.44
CA PRO A 339 -29.69 -4.96 -9.46
C PRO A 339 -28.94 -3.67 -9.08
N SER A 340 -29.64 -2.65 -8.56
CA SER A 340 -29.06 -1.32 -8.32
C SER A 340 -28.95 -0.86 -6.87
N GLU A 341 -29.38 -1.63 -5.86
CA GLU A 341 -29.45 -1.11 -4.47
C GLU A 341 -28.74 -1.97 -3.41
N MET A 342 -27.66 -2.65 -3.78
CA MET A 342 -26.76 -3.28 -2.81
C MET A 342 -25.33 -2.76 -2.97
N VAL A 343 -25.16 -1.47 -2.67
CA VAL A 343 -23.85 -0.80 -2.67
C VAL A 343 -23.62 -0.18 -1.28
N MET A 344 -22.80 -0.84 -0.46
CA MET A 344 -22.10 -0.21 0.67
C MET A 344 -20.89 0.56 0.10
N PRO A 345 -20.74 1.88 0.33
CA PRO A 345 -19.73 2.65 -0.40
C PRO A 345 -18.39 2.67 0.34
N PHE A 346 -17.35 2.19 -0.33
CA PHE A 346 -15.95 2.33 0.11
C PHE A 346 -15.33 3.69 -0.32
N TRP A 347 -16.04 4.52 -1.12
CA TRP A 347 -15.62 5.90 -1.49
C TRP A 347 -16.56 6.56 -2.53
N SER A 348 -17.71 7.08 -2.12
CA SER A 348 -18.47 7.97 -3.00
C SER A 348 -18.81 9.30 -2.33
N PHE A 349 -17.99 10.29 -2.67
CA PHE A 349 -18.44 11.63 -3.06
C PHE A 349 -19.52 11.46 -4.15
N ARG A 350 -20.77 11.15 -3.78
CA ARG A 350 -21.91 11.53 -4.63
C ARG A 350 -22.25 12.94 -4.20
N ALA A 351 -21.65 13.90 -4.88
CA ALA A 351 -22.14 15.26 -4.87
C ALA A 351 -23.65 15.22 -5.09
N MET A 352 -24.35 15.88 -4.18
CA MET A 352 -25.67 16.48 -4.33
C MET A 352 -26.15 16.52 -5.78
N GLN A 353 -26.77 15.44 -6.25
CA GLN A 353 -27.60 15.46 -7.44
C GLN A 353 -29.03 15.51 -6.93
N LEU A 354 -29.58 16.73 -6.93
CA LEU A 354 -30.98 17.01 -6.70
C LEU A 354 -31.79 16.38 -7.85
N SER A 355 -31.94 15.06 -7.85
CA SER A 355 -32.87 14.36 -8.73
C SER A 355 -34.22 14.29 -8.01
N SER A 356 -35.09 15.20 -8.42
CA SER A 356 -36.51 15.20 -8.12
C SER A 356 -37.16 13.93 -8.72
N ASN A 357 -38.05 13.30 -7.93
CA ASN A 357 -39.10 12.36 -8.34
C ASN A 357 -38.88 10.83 -8.34
N HIS A 358 -38.03 10.28 -7.48
CA HIS A 358 -38.31 8.94 -6.91
C HIS A 358 -38.08 8.96 -5.41
N SER A 359 -39.14 8.69 -4.65
CA SER A 359 -39.08 8.43 -3.22
C SER A 359 -38.36 7.10 -2.99
N GLU A 360 -37.03 7.11 -3.05
CA GLU A 360 -36.21 6.04 -2.52
C GLU A 360 -36.65 5.81 -1.07
N PRO A 361 -37.04 4.58 -0.69
CA PRO A 361 -37.53 4.34 0.65
C PRO A 361 -36.43 4.72 1.65
N ALA A 362 -36.67 5.70 2.50
CA ALA A 362 -35.68 6.15 3.49
C ALA A 362 -35.82 5.30 4.76
N GLY A 363 -34.85 4.43 5.03
CA GLY A 363 -34.84 3.61 6.24
C GLY A 363 -33.99 2.35 6.11
N CYS A 364 -33.98 1.53 7.16
CA CYS A 364 -33.25 0.26 7.15
C CYS A 364 -34.21 -0.93 6.96
N PRO A 365 -33.79 -2.00 6.24
CA PRO A 365 -34.65 -3.13 5.91
C PRO A 365 -34.96 -4.00 7.13
N ILE A 366 -36.20 -4.49 7.23
CA ILE A 366 -36.64 -5.31 8.37
C ILE A 366 -35.92 -6.67 8.48
N THR A 367 -35.23 -7.09 7.42
CA THR A 367 -34.39 -8.30 7.40
C THR A 367 -33.23 -8.23 8.39
N GLN A 368 -32.85 -7.02 8.83
CA GLN A 368 -31.77 -6.78 9.77
C GLN A 368 -32.34 -6.54 11.17
N SER A 369 -32.15 -7.50 12.09
CA SER A 369 -32.74 -7.46 13.44
C SER A 369 -32.24 -6.30 14.30
N TRP A 370 -31.02 -5.84 14.08
CA TRP A 370 -30.42 -4.70 14.81
C TRP A 370 -31.08 -3.35 14.48
N CYS A 371 -31.86 -3.27 13.41
CA CYS A 371 -32.58 -2.07 12.98
C CYS A 371 -33.59 -1.56 14.02
N LEU A 372 -34.17 -2.49 14.79
CA LEU A 372 -35.18 -2.22 15.81
C LEU A 372 -34.59 -1.64 17.10
N ASN A 373 -33.32 -1.89 17.35
CA ASN A 373 -32.66 -1.62 18.65
C ASN A 373 -31.52 -0.59 18.53
N THR A 374 -31.09 -0.27 17.32
CA THR A 374 -29.94 0.62 17.08
C THR A 374 -30.42 2.01 16.69
N PRO A 375 -30.00 3.07 17.42
CA PRO A 375 -30.42 4.43 17.12
C PRO A 375 -29.79 4.95 15.82
N MET A 376 -30.46 5.92 15.22
CA MET A 376 -30.04 6.54 13.97
C MET A 376 -28.76 7.36 14.16
N ILE A 377 -27.85 7.27 13.19
CA ILE A 377 -26.66 8.14 13.11
C ILE A 377 -27.04 9.42 12.38
N TYR A 378 -26.80 10.57 13.00
CA TYR A 378 -27.10 11.86 12.39
C TYR A 378 -26.09 12.20 11.29
N LEU A 379 -26.52 12.90 10.24
CA LEU A 379 -25.63 13.30 9.14
C LEU A 379 -24.43 14.13 9.62
N ALA A 380 -24.64 15.06 10.56
CA ALA A 380 -23.55 15.87 11.14
C ALA A 380 -22.52 15.03 11.91
N GLN A 381 -22.99 13.98 12.60
CA GLN A 381 -22.15 13.04 13.33
C GLN A 381 -21.31 12.18 12.36
N TYR A 382 -21.91 11.73 11.26
CA TYR A 382 -21.21 11.01 10.20
C TYR A 382 -20.12 11.87 9.55
N ILE A 383 -20.46 13.09 9.10
CA ILE A 383 -19.50 13.99 8.42
C ILE A 383 -18.35 14.39 9.34
N SER A 384 -18.64 14.74 10.60
CA SER A 384 -17.58 15.10 11.56
C SER A 384 -16.63 13.93 11.83
N SER A 385 -17.16 12.71 11.96
CA SER A 385 -16.36 11.49 12.12
C SER A 385 -15.47 11.23 10.91
N ASP A 386 -16.02 11.36 9.70
CA ASP A 386 -15.32 11.12 8.43
C ASP A 386 -14.15 12.11 8.24
N ILE A 387 -14.36 13.40 8.55
CA ILE A 387 -13.30 14.42 8.53
C ILE A 387 -12.17 14.04 9.50
N LEU A 388 -12.49 13.64 10.73
CA LEU A 388 -11.48 13.27 11.72
C LEU A 388 -10.69 12.04 11.28
N ILE A 389 -11.37 10.98 10.85
CA ILE A 389 -10.72 9.76 10.35
C ILE A 389 -9.86 10.08 9.11
N GLY A 390 -10.37 10.92 8.21
CA GLY A 390 -9.67 11.39 7.02
C GLY A 390 -8.41 12.21 7.30
N LEU A 391 -8.37 12.96 8.41
CA LEU A 391 -7.16 13.67 8.86
C LEU A 391 -6.16 12.73 9.53
N GLY A 392 -6.63 11.78 10.34
CA GLY A 392 -5.76 10.88 11.10
C GLY A 392 -5.14 9.75 10.27
N TYR A 393 -5.85 9.21 9.28
CA TYR A 393 -5.38 8.07 8.48
C TYR A 393 -4.09 8.33 7.68
N PRO A 394 -3.97 9.43 6.91
CA PRO A 394 -2.75 9.73 6.16
C PRO A 394 -1.54 9.91 7.08
N VAL A 395 -1.75 10.54 8.25
CA VAL A 395 -0.72 10.71 9.27
C VAL A 395 -0.22 9.35 9.75
N CYS A 396 -1.12 8.45 10.15
CA CYS A 396 -0.74 7.12 10.60
C CYS A 396 -0.01 6.31 9.51
N ASN A 397 -0.47 6.41 8.27
CA ASN A 397 0.11 5.71 7.13
C ASN A 397 1.54 6.19 6.82
N VAL A 398 1.77 7.51 6.72
CA VAL A 398 3.10 8.11 6.45
C VAL A 398 4.09 7.81 7.57
N MET A 399 3.65 8.01 8.81
CA MET A 399 4.49 7.77 9.97
C MET A 399 4.90 6.29 9.96
N SER A 400 3.96 5.34 9.90
CA SER A 400 4.27 3.90 9.92
C SER A 400 5.39 3.48 8.95
N TYR A 401 5.42 4.00 7.71
CA TYR A 401 6.52 3.70 6.77
C TYR A 401 7.86 4.36 7.14
N THR A 402 7.83 5.64 7.51
CA THR A 402 9.03 6.39 7.89
C THR A 402 9.71 5.73 9.08
N LEU A 403 8.89 5.45 10.08
CA LEU A 403 9.20 4.79 11.32
C LEU A 403 9.87 3.43 11.10
N TYR A 404 9.19 2.57 10.34
CA TYR A 404 9.71 1.26 9.98
C TYR A 404 11.06 1.32 9.25
N SER A 405 11.21 2.28 8.32
CA SER A 405 12.47 2.46 7.57
C SER A 405 13.65 2.92 8.44
N LYS A 406 13.41 3.70 9.50
CA LYS A 406 14.45 4.17 10.43
C LYS A 406 14.92 3.07 11.38
N ILE A 407 14.03 2.16 11.78
CA ILE A 407 14.34 1.04 12.67
C ILE A 407 15.16 -0.04 11.97
N LEU A 408 14.86 -0.33 10.70
CA LEU A 408 15.62 -1.33 9.93
C LEU A 408 17.09 -0.93 9.73
N GLY A 409 17.39 0.37 9.75
CA GLY A 409 18.73 0.90 9.55
C GLY A 409 19.26 0.60 8.14
N PRO A 410 20.59 0.56 7.94
CA PRO A 410 21.19 0.43 6.61
C PRO A 410 21.09 -0.99 6.02
N LYS A 411 20.41 -1.92 6.67
CA LYS A 411 20.22 -3.30 6.17
C LYS A 411 19.36 -3.29 4.89
N PRO A 412 19.46 -4.30 4.02
CA PRO A 412 18.64 -4.38 2.81
C PRO A 412 17.14 -4.46 3.17
N GLN A 413 16.41 -3.36 2.92
CA GLN A 413 15.04 -3.14 3.41
C GLN A 413 13.93 -3.68 2.50
N GLY A 414 14.27 -4.21 1.31
CA GLY A 414 13.30 -4.63 0.29
C GLY A 414 12.31 -5.68 0.77
N VAL A 415 12.80 -6.79 1.33
CA VAL A 415 11.95 -7.87 1.89
C VAL A 415 11.01 -7.36 2.99
N TYR A 416 11.55 -6.55 3.90
CA TYR A 416 10.80 -6.01 5.03
C TYR A 416 9.70 -5.04 4.58
N MET A 417 10.01 -4.13 3.65
CA MET A 417 9.01 -3.26 3.01
C MET A 417 8.00 -4.06 2.17
N GLY A 418 8.43 -5.18 1.60
CA GLY A 418 7.59 -6.15 0.92
C GLY A 418 6.53 -6.76 1.84
N TRP A 419 6.95 -7.28 2.99
CA TRP A 419 6.05 -7.83 3.99
C TRP A 419 5.10 -6.79 4.59
N LEU A 420 5.59 -5.57 4.84
CA LEU A 420 4.75 -4.45 5.30
C LEU A 420 3.71 -4.02 4.24
N THR A 421 4.03 -4.17 2.96
CA THR A 421 3.07 -3.86 1.87
C THR A 421 2.08 -5.01 1.67
N ALA A 422 2.55 -6.25 1.81
CA ALA A 422 1.73 -7.45 1.70
C ALA A 422 0.63 -7.45 2.76
N SER A 423 0.95 -7.03 3.97
CA SER A 423 -0.01 -6.97 5.06
C SER A 423 -1.11 -5.94 4.90
N GLY A 424 -0.79 -4.74 4.41
CA GLY A 424 -1.79 -3.74 4.05
C GLY A 424 -2.73 -4.28 2.98
N SER A 425 -2.22 -5.12 2.07
CA SER A 425 -3.05 -5.85 1.11
C SER A 425 -3.91 -6.92 1.78
N GLY A 426 -3.38 -7.68 2.73
CA GLY A 426 -4.14 -8.62 3.56
C GLY A 426 -5.29 -7.94 4.32
N ALA A 427 -5.02 -6.79 4.94
CA ALA A 427 -6.03 -5.98 5.63
C ALA A 427 -7.14 -5.48 4.68
N ARG A 428 -6.80 -5.09 3.44
CA ARG A 428 -7.78 -4.71 2.41
C ARG A 428 -8.67 -5.88 1.96
N ILE A 429 -8.19 -7.12 2.08
CA ILE A 429 -8.97 -8.32 1.74
C ILE A 429 -9.87 -8.72 2.91
N LEU A 430 -9.28 -8.88 4.10
CA LEU A 430 -9.96 -9.43 5.27
C LEU A 430 -10.83 -8.39 5.99
N GLY A 431 -10.45 -7.11 5.96
CA GLY A 431 -11.13 -6.03 6.67
C GLY A 431 -12.62 -5.91 6.31
N PRO A 432 -12.96 -5.71 5.02
CA PRO A 432 -14.36 -5.62 4.61
C PRO A 432 -15.16 -6.89 4.92
N VAL A 433 -14.57 -8.08 4.74
CA VAL A 433 -15.24 -9.35 5.03
C VAL A 433 -15.57 -9.46 6.52
N PHE A 434 -14.59 -9.20 7.39
CA PHE A 434 -14.75 -9.25 8.83
C PHE A 434 -15.75 -8.21 9.35
N VAL A 435 -15.61 -6.95 8.93
CA VAL A 435 -16.51 -5.86 9.33
C VAL A 435 -17.92 -6.08 8.78
N SER A 436 -18.06 -6.56 7.54
CA SER A 436 -19.37 -6.81 6.92
C SER A 436 -20.14 -7.90 7.65
N GLN A 437 -19.49 -9.01 8.04
CA GLN A 437 -20.14 -10.09 8.80
C GLN A 437 -20.62 -9.62 10.17
N ILE A 438 -19.81 -8.80 10.85
CA ILE A 438 -20.18 -8.23 12.15
C ILE A 438 -21.32 -7.22 11.99
N TYR A 439 -21.28 -6.40 10.94
CA TYR A 439 -22.33 -5.46 10.63
C TYR A 439 -23.67 -6.16 10.34
N THR A 440 -23.69 -7.24 9.55
CA THR A 440 -24.92 -7.96 9.22
C THR A 440 -25.50 -8.71 10.42
N HIS A 441 -24.68 -9.34 11.25
CA HIS A 441 -25.18 -10.17 12.36
C HIS A 441 -25.40 -9.40 13.67
N LEU A 442 -24.51 -8.47 14.00
CA LEU A 442 -24.50 -7.78 15.29
C LEU A 442 -24.90 -6.30 15.17
N GLY A 443 -24.88 -5.74 13.96
CA GLY A 443 -25.27 -4.36 13.70
C GLY A 443 -24.14 -3.34 13.88
N PRO A 444 -24.41 -2.05 13.56
CA PRO A 444 -23.37 -1.03 13.48
C PRO A 444 -22.72 -0.69 14.83
N ARG A 445 -23.44 -0.84 15.95
CA ARG A 445 -22.88 -0.61 17.30
C ARG A 445 -21.67 -1.50 17.57
N TRP A 446 -21.82 -2.79 17.32
CA TRP A 446 -20.76 -3.77 17.54
C TRP A 446 -19.64 -3.63 16.51
N ALA A 447 -19.98 -3.35 15.24
CA ALA A 447 -19.00 -3.11 14.20
C ALA A 447 -18.07 -1.92 14.53
N PHE A 448 -18.62 -0.77 14.90
CA PHE A 448 -17.81 0.42 15.24
C PHE A 448 -17.12 0.27 16.60
N SER A 449 -17.78 -0.35 17.60
CA SER A 449 -17.17 -0.59 18.91
C SER A 449 -15.96 -1.53 18.80
N LEU A 450 -16.02 -2.53 17.93
CA LEU A 450 -14.90 -3.40 17.65
C LEU A 450 -13.73 -2.61 17.08
N ILE A 451 -13.96 -1.78 16.05
CA ILE A 451 -12.91 -0.94 15.45
C ILE A 451 -12.29 -0.01 16.49
N CYS A 452 -13.10 0.64 17.33
CA CYS A 452 -12.61 1.41 18.47
C CYS A 452 -11.71 0.55 19.39
N GLY A 453 -12.14 -0.67 19.72
CA GLY A 453 -11.36 -1.61 20.52
C GLY A 453 -10.01 -1.96 19.89
N VAL A 454 -9.96 -2.15 18.58
CA VAL A 454 -8.70 -2.40 17.84
C VAL A 454 -7.77 -1.18 17.90
N VAL A 455 -8.32 0.01 17.74
CA VAL A 455 -7.55 1.27 17.82
C VAL A 455 -7.02 1.49 19.24
N VAL A 456 -7.83 1.24 20.27
CA VAL A 456 -7.41 1.31 21.68
C VAL A 456 -6.32 0.28 21.98
N LEU A 457 -6.50 -0.96 21.53
CA LEU A 457 -5.47 -1.99 21.68
C LEU A 457 -4.16 -1.57 21.01
N SER A 458 -4.24 -0.97 19.83
CA SER A 458 -3.07 -0.44 19.11
C SER A 458 -2.37 0.68 19.90
N LEU A 459 -3.13 1.60 20.52
CA LEU A 459 -2.60 2.63 21.41
C LEU A 459 -1.89 2.04 22.63
N LEU A 460 -2.51 1.06 23.29
CA LEU A 460 -1.94 0.41 24.48
C LEU A 460 -0.65 -0.33 24.17
N VAL A 461 -0.60 -1.08 23.06
CA VAL A 461 0.63 -1.76 22.65
C VAL A 461 1.73 -0.74 22.33
N LEU A 462 1.39 0.37 21.69
CA LEU A 462 2.33 1.45 21.41
C LEU A 462 2.89 2.07 22.70
N GLU A 463 2.09 2.27 23.74
CA GLU A 463 2.56 2.74 25.06
C GLU A 463 3.49 1.73 25.74
N ILE A 464 3.15 0.43 25.72
CA ILE A 464 3.96 -0.64 26.33
C ILE A 464 5.33 -0.72 25.66
N VAL A 465 5.37 -0.67 24.33
CA VAL A 465 6.61 -0.83 23.58
C VAL A 465 7.38 0.49 23.49
N TYR A 466 6.80 1.63 23.92
CA TYR A 466 7.34 3.00 23.75
C TYR A 466 8.85 3.14 24.03
N LYS A 467 9.36 2.48 25.07
CA LYS A 467 10.77 2.52 25.49
C LYS A 467 11.74 1.72 24.60
N ARG A 468 11.24 0.81 23.76
CA ARG A 468 12.03 -0.18 23.02
C ARG A 468 12.35 0.25 21.57
N LEU A 469 11.92 1.43 21.17
CA LEU A 469 11.65 1.76 19.75
C LEU A 469 12.67 2.69 19.14
N ILE A 470 13.92 2.54 19.53
CA ILE A 470 14.98 3.47 19.20
C ILE A 470 15.54 3.14 17.80
N ALA A 471 15.79 4.17 17.01
CA ALA A 471 16.27 4.12 15.65
C ALA A 471 17.63 3.44 15.65
N PHE A 472 17.92 2.73 14.57
CA PHE A 472 19.09 1.87 14.53
C PHE A 472 20.39 2.62 14.86
N SER A 473 20.53 3.86 14.36
CA SER A 473 21.69 4.74 14.57
C SER A 473 21.85 5.19 16.04
N VAL A 474 20.74 5.56 16.69
CA VAL A 474 20.71 6.00 18.09
C VAL A 474 20.98 4.83 19.03
N ARG A 475 20.42 3.65 18.73
CA ARG A 475 20.61 2.43 19.55
C ARG A 475 22.07 1.95 19.58
N HIS A 476 22.83 2.16 18.50
CA HIS A 476 24.23 1.73 18.39
C HIS A 476 25.23 2.88 18.61
N GLY A 477 24.79 4.02 19.16
CA GLY A 477 25.68 5.13 19.54
C GLY A 477 26.39 5.81 18.36
N ARG A 478 25.92 5.63 17.11
CA ARG A 478 26.51 6.31 15.94
C ARG A 478 26.06 7.77 15.80
N MET A 479 25.07 8.16 16.60
CA MET A 479 24.58 9.53 16.75
C MET A 479 24.68 9.87 18.24
N GLN A 480 25.90 10.05 18.73
CA GLN A 480 26.10 10.56 20.09
C GLN A 480 25.84 12.08 20.01
N GLU A 481 24.68 12.47 20.56
CA GLU A 481 24.32 13.80 21.09
C GLU A 481 25.02 15.01 20.46
N GLU A 482 24.44 15.57 19.39
CA GLU A 482 24.39 17.03 19.31
C GLU A 482 23.17 17.49 20.11
N SER A 483 23.34 17.51 21.43
CA SER A 483 22.53 18.33 22.31
C SER A 483 22.80 19.79 21.98
N CYS A 484 21.76 20.51 21.58
CA CYS A 484 21.68 21.96 21.74
C CYS A 484 20.34 22.27 22.41
#